data_AF-A0A1Q3M1F6-F1
#
_entry.id   AF-A0A1Q3M1F6-F1
#
_cell.length_a   1.000
_cell.length_b   1.000
_cell.length_c   1.000
_cell.angle_alpha   90.00
_cell.angle_beta   90.00
_cell.angle_gamma   90.00
#
_symmetry.space_group_name_H-M   'P 1'
#
loop_
_entity.id
_entity.type
_entity.pdbx_description
1 polymer ?
#
loop_
_entity_poly.entity_id
_entity_poly.type
_entity_poly.pdbx_seq_one_letter_code
_entity_poly.pdbx_strand_id
1 'polypeptide(L)'
;MSASMQASDIVERPPPPAHGWSRQRILGYGLVALWAVMGIGLVAYLVSAWNSELFQKYAPGYISGVGITLSLVGISIVVGAILSVPIAYGRMSRNPIIAGLAYAYVYFFRGTPLLAQAFLVYYGFGSFRPELDAIGLWWFFREAFNCAVFAFALNTAAYQAEILRGAIESVPRGQWEGAASLGLHKMQTLRKIILPQALIVALRPYGNEVILMIKGSAIVAIITVYDLMGITRLTYSRTFDFQSYLWAAIIYLLIVETLRHAVDWIERRITRHLKR
;
A
#
# COMPACT_ATOMS: atom_id res chain seq x y z
N MET A 1 53.50 -11.80 61.59
CA MET A 1 52.71 -12.90 61.00
C MET A 1 51.25 -12.47 61.07
N SER A 2 50.41 -12.44 60.04
CA SER A 2 50.53 -12.83 58.65
C SER A 2 49.41 -12.14 57.85
N ALA A 3 49.74 -11.77 56.62
CA ALA A 3 48.89 -11.83 55.43
C ALA A 3 47.56 -11.06 55.42
N SER A 4 47.64 -9.86 54.83
CA SER A 4 46.66 -9.39 53.84
C SER A 4 46.45 -10.46 52.75
N MET A 5 45.26 -11.06 52.67
CA MET A 5 44.85 -11.83 51.49
C MET A 5 43.82 -11.02 50.71
N GLN A 6 44.23 -10.67 49.49
CA GLN A 6 43.45 -10.01 48.46
C GLN A 6 42.14 -10.77 48.20
N ALA A 7 41.02 -10.04 48.20
CA ALA A 7 39.80 -10.51 47.56
C ALA A 7 40.09 -10.58 46.05
N SER A 8 40.31 -11.80 45.56
CA SER A 8 40.35 -12.07 44.13
C SER A 8 38.95 -11.86 43.56
N ASP A 9 38.80 -10.91 42.62
CA ASP A 9 37.61 -10.77 41.79
C ASP A 9 37.36 -12.10 41.05
N ILE A 10 36.43 -12.91 41.57
CA ILE A 10 35.98 -14.13 40.91
C ILE A 10 35.05 -13.68 39.79
N VAL A 11 35.61 -13.48 38.59
CA VAL A 11 34.81 -13.24 37.38
C VAL A 11 33.96 -14.50 37.15
N GLU A 12 32.69 -14.44 37.55
CA GLU A 12 31.72 -15.50 37.35
C GLU A 12 31.51 -15.69 35.84
N ARG A 13 32.10 -16.75 35.29
CA ARG A 13 31.97 -17.06 33.86
C ARG A 13 30.51 -17.43 33.59
N PRO A 14 29.87 -16.87 32.55
CA PRO A 14 28.50 -17.25 32.21
C PRO A 14 28.44 -18.76 31.94
N PRO A 15 27.34 -19.43 32.33
CA PRO A 15 27.19 -20.86 32.18
C PRO A 15 27.40 -21.27 30.71
N PRO A 16 28.08 -22.41 30.44
CA PRO A 16 28.33 -22.86 29.07
C PRO A 16 27.00 -23.00 28.32
N PRO A 17 26.91 -22.57 27.06
CA PRO A 17 25.67 -22.67 26.29
C PRO A 17 25.23 -24.13 26.21
N ALA A 18 23.95 -24.37 26.51
CA ALA A 18 23.37 -25.70 26.51
C ALA A 18 23.65 -26.41 25.18
N HIS A 19 24.42 -27.49 25.23
CA HIS A 19 24.70 -28.34 24.07
C HIS A 19 23.54 -29.33 23.90
N GLY A 20 22.75 -29.12 22.85
CA GLY A 20 21.65 -30.01 22.49
C GLY A 20 20.56 -29.30 21.71
N TRP A 21 19.88 -30.03 20.84
CA TRP A 21 18.68 -29.50 20.19
C TRP A 21 17.54 -29.47 21.20
N SER A 22 17.12 -28.26 21.59
CA SER A 22 15.95 -28.12 22.46
C SER A 22 14.70 -28.66 21.75
N ARG A 23 13.74 -29.22 22.51
CA ARG A 23 12.46 -29.69 21.94
C ARG A 23 11.76 -28.60 21.11
N GLN A 24 11.89 -27.34 21.51
CA GLN A 24 11.38 -26.18 20.77
C GLN A 24 12.06 -26.01 19.41
N ARG A 25 13.38 -26.21 19.30
CA ARG A 25 14.09 -26.15 18.00
C ARG A 25 13.68 -27.31 17.11
N ILE A 26 13.58 -28.53 17.64
CA ILE A 26 13.14 -29.71 16.86
C ILE A 26 11.73 -29.49 16.31
N LEU A 27 10.80 -29.02 17.15
CA LEU A 27 9.45 -28.66 16.72
C LEU A 27 9.46 -27.52 15.69
N GLY A 28 10.29 -26.50 15.90
CA GLY A 28 10.46 -25.39 14.97
C GLY A 28 10.96 -25.84 13.59
N TYR A 29 12.02 -26.64 13.54
CA TYR A 29 12.52 -27.20 12.28
C TYR A 29 11.55 -28.20 11.65
N GLY A 30 10.83 -28.98 12.45
CA GLY A 30 9.77 -29.87 11.96
C GLY A 30 8.64 -29.08 11.28
N LEU A 31 8.19 -27.97 11.89
CA LEU A 31 7.20 -27.08 11.29
C LEU A 31 7.71 -26.43 10.01
N VAL A 32 8.96 -25.92 10.01
CA VAL A 32 9.57 -25.33 8.81
C VAL A 32 9.70 -26.36 7.68
N ALA A 33 10.12 -27.58 8.00
CA ALA A 33 10.23 -28.66 7.03
C ALA A 33 8.85 -29.06 6.47
N LEU A 34 7.82 -29.15 7.32
CA LEU A 34 6.45 -29.41 6.88
C LEU A 34 5.97 -28.32 5.90
N TRP A 35 6.15 -27.05 6.24
CA TRP A 35 5.81 -25.94 5.35
C TRP A 35 6.59 -25.98 4.03
N ALA A 36 7.88 -26.30 4.07
CA ALA A 36 8.71 -26.43 2.88
C ALA A 36 8.23 -27.58 1.97
N VAL A 37 7.93 -28.75 2.55
CA VAL A 37 7.40 -29.91 1.81
C VAL A 37 6.03 -29.59 1.22
N MET A 38 5.13 -28.97 1.98
CA MET A 38 3.83 -28.52 1.46
C MET A 38 3.99 -27.51 0.32
N GLY A 39 4.92 -26.55 0.45
CA GLY A 39 5.22 -25.57 -0.58
C GLY A 39 5.76 -26.21 -1.86
N ILE A 40 6.72 -27.12 -1.74
CA ILE A 40 7.28 -27.87 -2.89
C ILE A 40 6.19 -28.73 -3.54
N GLY A 41 5.38 -29.43 -2.75
CA GLY A 41 4.27 -30.25 -3.23
C GLY A 41 3.23 -29.41 -3.99
N LEU A 42 2.90 -28.23 -3.48
CA LEU A 42 2.03 -27.27 -4.17
C LEU A 42 2.64 -26.84 -5.50
N VAL A 43 3.91 -26.43 -5.54
CA VAL A 43 4.57 -26.01 -6.79
C VAL A 43 4.59 -27.16 -7.82
N ALA A 44 4.93 -28.38 -7.39
CA ALA A 44 4.92 -29.55 -8.26
C ALA A 44 3.52 -29.84 -8.82
N TYR A 45 2.48 -29.76 -7.98
CA TYR A 45 1.09 -29.89 -8.41
C TYR A 45 0.73 -28.83 -9.45
N LEU A 46 1.06 -27.56 -9.21
CA LEU A 46 0.75 -26.45 -10.12
C LEU A 46 1.43 -26.61 -11.49
N VAL A 47 2.69 -27.07 -11.50
CA VAL A 47 3.42 -27.34 -12.75
C VAL A 47 2.78 -28.52 -13.50
N SER A 48 2.44 -29.60 -12.79
CA SER A 48 1.83 -30.78 -13.39
C SER A 48 0.43 -30.51 -13.97
N ALA A 49 -0.32 -29.62 -13.34
CA ALA A 49 -1.67 -29.29 -13.77
C ALA A 49 -1.68 -28.38 -15.00
N TRP A 50 -0.57 -27.70 -15.35
CA TRP A 50 -0.53 -26.56 -16.27
C TRP A 50 -1.20 -26.82 -17.62
N ASN A 51 -2.30 -26.10 -17.91
CA ASN A 51 -3.00 -26.17 -19.18
C ASN A 51 -2.60 -25.01 -20.10
N SER A 52 -1.75 -25.28 -21.09
CA SER A 52 -1.24 -24.28 -22.04
C SER A 52 -2.31 -23.75 -23.00
N GLU A 53 -3.30 -24.56 -23.36
CA GLU A 53 -4.36 -24.19 -24.30
C GLU A 53 -5.31 -23.16 -23.68
N LEU A 54 -5.71 -23.39 -22.42
CA LEU A 54 -6.51 -22.41 -21.68
C LEU A 54 -5.75 -21.10 -21.46
N PHE A 55 -4.45 -21.16 -21.17
CA PHE A 55 -3.63 -19.96 -21.02
C PHE A 55 -3.65 -19.11 -22.30
N GLN A 56 -3.38 -19.70 -23.46
CA GLN A 56 -3.36 -18.97 -24.74
C GLN A 56 -4.73 -18.34 -25.06
N LYS A 57 -5.82 -19.05 -24.78
CA LYS A 57 -7.18 -18.56 -25.01
C LYS A 57 -7.54 -17.33 -24.17
N TYR A 58 -7.14 -17.29 -22.91
CA TYR A 58 -7.53 -16.22 -21.97
C TYR A 58 -6.45 -15.15 -21.76
N ALA A 59 -5.19 -15.39 -22.15
CA ALA A 59 -4.09 -14.45 -21.99
C ALA A 59 -4.38 -13.02 -22.51
N PRO A 60 -5.02 -12.82 -23.68
CA PRO A 60 -5.39 -11.47 -24.13
C PRO A 60 -6.33 -10.75 -23.15
N GLY A 61 -7.27 -11.50 -22.54
CA GLY A 61 -8.16 -10.97 -21.52
C GLY A 61 -7.40 -10.53 -20.27
N TYR A 62 -6.42 -11.31 -19.80
CA TYR A 62 -5.59 -10.94 -18.65
C TYR A 62 -4.78 -9.67 -18.93
N ILE A 63 -4.21 -9.51 -20.12
CA ILE A 63 -3.47 -8.30 -20.51
C ILE A 63 -4.40 -7.07 -20.49
N SER A 64 -5.61 -7.20 -21.04
CA SER A 64 -6.62 -6.13 -20.97
C SER A 64 -7.00 -5.80 -19.52
N GLY A 65 -7.23 -6.82 -18.69
CA GLY A 65 -7.52 -6.66 -17.27
C GLY A 65 -6.39 -5.95 -16.51
N VAL A 66 -5.12 -6.26 -16.81
CA VAL A 66 -3.96 -5.53 -16.27
C VAL A 66 -4.01 -4.06 -16.66
N GLY A 67 -4.31 -3.76 -17.92
CA GLY A 67 -4.48 -2.38 -18.39
C GLY A 67 -5.54 -1.61 -17.61
N ILE A 68 -6.68 -2.24 -17.34
CA ILE A 68 -7.78 -1.66 -16.56
C ILE A 68 -7.39 -1.48 -15.08
N THR A 69 -6.70 -2.47 -14.49
CA THR A 69 -6.19 -2.38 -13.11
C THR A 69 -5.20 -1.20 -12.98
N LEU A 70 -4.24 -1.10 -13.89
CA LEU A 70 -3.22 -0.04 -13.85
C LEU A 70 -3.81 1.34 -14.13
N SER A 71 -4.80 1.46 -15.03
CA SER A 71 -5.46 2.73 -15.30
C SER A 71 -6.29 3.19 -14.10
N LEU A 72 -7.07 2.29 -13.49
CA LEU A 72 -7.87 2.58 -12.30
C LEU A 72 -6.98 3.06 -11.16
N VAL A 73 -5.95 2.28 -10.81
CA VAL A 73 -5.03 2.63 -9.72
C VAL A 73 -4.27 3.91 -10.05
N GLY A 74 -3.76 4.05 -11.26
CA GLY A 74 -3.01 5.23 -11.69
C GLY A 74 -3.83 6.51 -11.57
N ILE A 75 -5.06 6.52 -12.08
CA ILE A 75 -5.96 7.68 -11.99
C ILE A 75 -6.29 7.97 -10.53
N SER A 76 -6.67 6.96 -9.73
CA SER A 76 -7.02 7.15 -8.32
C SER A 76 -5.85 7.68 -7.50
N ILE A 77 -4.63 7.19 -7.71
CA ILE A 77 -3.43 7.69 -7.02
C ILE A 77 -3.16 9.14 -7.39
N VAL A 78 -3.26 9.52 -8.67
CA VAL A 78 -3.02 10.91 -9.12
C VAL A 78 -4.07 11.86 -8.56
N VAL A 79 -5.36 11.53 -8.66
CA VAL A 79 -6.44 12.34 -8.09
C VAL A 79 -6.29 12.41 -6.57
N GLY A 80 -5.98 11.29 -5.93
CA GLY A 80 -5.76 11.22 -4.50
C GLY A 80 -4.57 12.06 -4.04
N ALA A 81 -3.49 12.10 -4.81
CA ALA A 81 -2.34 12.96 -4.53
C ALA A 81 -2.73 14.44 -4.58
N ILE A 82 -3.50 14.86 -5.59
CA ILE A 82 -4.00 16.23 -5.71
C ILE A 82 -4.89 16.60 -4.52
N LEU A 83 -5.81 15.71 -4.14
CA LEU A 83 -6.70 15.92 -2.99
C LEU A 83 -5.95 15.88 -1.65
N SER A 84 -4.90 15.08 -1.54
CA SER A 84 -4.15 14.88 -0.30
C SER A 84 -3.44 16.16 0.18
N VAL A 85 -3.03 17.04 -0.73
CA VAL A 85 -2.31 18.28 -0.41
C VAL A 85 -3.16 19.23 0.45
N PRO A 86 -4.37 19.67 0.02
CA PRO A 86 -5.23 20.51 0.85
C PRO A 86 -5.70 19.80 2.12
N ILE A 87 -5.90 18.47 2.09
CA ILE A 87 -6.29 17.70 3.29
C ILE A 87 -5.16 17.71 4.32
N ALA A 88 -3.92 17.41 3.91
CA ALA A 88 -2.73 17.45 4.77
C ALA A 88 -2.50 18.84 5.35
N TYR A 89 -2.65 19.89 4.52
CA TYR A 89 -2.58 21.27 4.99
C TYR A 89 -3.67 21.57 6.04
N GLY A 90 -4.91 21.13 5.78
CA GLY A 90 -6.01 21.26 6.72
C GLY A 90 -5.75 20.57 8.05
N ARG A 91 -5.19 19.36 8.03
CA ARG A 91 -4.79 18.58 9.22
C ARG A 91 -3.73 19.29 10.06
N MET A 92 -2.84 20.06 9.44
CA MET A 92 -1.79 20.84 10.11
C MET A 92 -2.24 22.26 10.50
N SER A 93 -3.47 22.64 10.16
CA SER A 93 -3.97 23.99 10.43
C SER A 93 -4.17 24.24 11.91
N ARG A 94 -3.90 25.48 12.35
CA ARG A 94 -4.22 25.95 13.70
C ARG A 94 -5.71 26.25 13.89
N ASN A 95 -6.47 26.40 12.79
CA ASN A 95 -7.90 26.63 12.85
C ASN A 95 -8.62 25.31 13.19
N PRO A 96 -9.31 25.22 14.35
CA PRO A 96 -9.93 23.99 14.81
C PRO A 96 -11.03 23.47 13.85
N ILE A 97 -11.70 24.36 13.11
CA ILE A 97 -12.74 23.96 12.16
C ILE A 97 -12.12 23.22 10.97
N ILE A 98 -11.08 23.81 10.36
CA ILE A 98 -10.40 23.21 9.21
C ILE A 98 -9.71 21.90 9.63
N ALA A 99 -9.03 21.91 10.77
CA ALA A 99 -8.38 20.73 11.32
C ALA A 99 -9.38 19.62 11.67
N GLY A 100 -10.54 19.99 12.23
CA GLY A 100 -11.63 19.07 12.56
C GLY A 100 -12.26 18.41 11.33
N LEU A 101 -12.55 19.20 10.28
CA LEU A 101 -13.08 18.65 9.02
C LEU A 101 -12.09 17.71 8.33
N ALA A 102 -10.82 18.11 8.25
CA ALA A 102 -9.78 17.27 7.68
C ALA A 102 -9.54 16.01 8.52
N TYR A 103 -9.59 16.13 9.86
CA TYR A 103 -9.58 14.97 10.78
C TYR A 103 -10.71 14.01 10.47
N ALA A 104 -11.95 14.51 10.40
CA ALA A 104 -13.13 13.69 10.19
C ALA A 104 -13.08 12.93 8.85
N TYR A 105 -12.65 13.62 7.78
CA TYR A 105 -12.42 12.99 6.47
C TYR A 105 -11.41 11.84 6.57
N VAL A 106 -10.21 12.12 7.11
CA VAL A 106 -9.14 11.13 7.22
C VAL A 106 -9.58 9.94 8.09
N TYR A 107 -10.24 10.23 9.21
CA TYR A 107 -10.77 9.23 10.14
C TYR A 107 -11.79 8.32 9.45
N PHE A 108 -12.73 8.89 8.71
CA PHE A 108 -13.75 8.11 7.99
C PHE A 108 -13.15 7.21 6.91
N PHE A 109 -12.33 7.77 6.01
CA PHE A 109 -11.82 7.02 4.85
C PHE A 109 -10.76 5.98 5.23
N ARG A 110 -9.95 6.23 6.28
CA ARG A 110 -9.00 5.23 6.80
C ARG A 110 -9.64 4.24 7.77
N GLY A 111 -10.73 4.64 8.43
CA GLY A 111 -11.43 3.81 9.41
C GLY A 111 -12.48 2.86 8.80
N THR A 112 -12.83 3.03 7.53
CA THR A 112 -13.83 2.20 6.84
C THR A 112 -13.21 1.33 5.74
N PRO A 113 -13.74 0.12 5.50
CA PRO A 113 -13.24 -0.76 4.44
C PRO A 113 -13.40 -0.14 3.05
N LEU A 114 -12.36 -0.22 2.22
CA LEU A 114 -12.39 0.26 0.83
C LEU A 114 -13.52 -0.41 0.01
N LEU A 115 -13.80 -1.69 0.27
CA LEU A 115 -14.92 -2.41 -0.35
C LEU A 115 -16.27 -1.77 -0.02
N ALA A 116 -16.49 -1.41 1.25
CA ALA A 116 -17.72 -0.77 1.67
C ALA A 116 -17.88 0.61 1.02
N GLN A 117 -16.79 1.38 0.89
CA GLN A 117 -16.79 2.66 0.17
C GLN A 117 -17.13 2.48 -1.31
N ALA A 118 -16.53 1.49 -1.99
CA ALA A 118 -16.83 1.18 -3.38
C ALA A 118 -18.29 0.78 -3.57
N PHE A 119 -18.87 0.00 -2.65
CA PHE A 119 -20.28 -0.38 -2.68
C PHE A 119 -21.22 0.80 -2.41
N LEU A 120 -20.89 1.66 -1.44
CA LEU A 120 -21.69 2.84 -1.13
C LEU A 120 -21.74 3.78 -2.33
N VAL A 121 -20.63 3.97 -3.04
CA VAL A 121 -20.60 4.76 -4.27
C VAL A 121 -21.37 4.04 -5.38
N TYR A 122 -21.05 2.79 -5.70
CA TYR A 122 -21.66 2.12 -6.86
C TYR A 122 -23.16 1.81 -6.68
N TYR A 123 -23.55 1.18 -5.58
CA TYR A 123 -24.95 0.81 -5.33
C TYR A 123 -25.73 1.93 -4.65
N GLY A 124 -25.11 2.62 -3.69
CA GLY A 124 -25.77 3.68 -2.92
C GLY A 124 -26.11 4.88 -3.81
N PHE A 125 -25.17 5.38 -4.62
CA PHE A 125 -25.48 6.50 -5.53
C PHE A 125 -26.42 6.08 -6.66
N GLY A 126 -26.43 4.80 -7.04
CA GLY A 126 -27.42 4.24 -7.95
C GLY A 126 -28.88 4.42 -7.47
N SER A 127 -29.09 4.47 -6.15
CA SER A 127 -30.42 4.72 -5.56
C SER A 127 -30.85 6.19 -5.67
N PHE A 128 -29.90 7.11 -5.77
CA PHE A 128 -30.13 8.55 -6.00
C PHE A 128 -30.05 8.93 -7.48
N ARG A 129 -30.37 7.98 -8.36
CA ARG A 129 -30.33 8.22 -9.81
C ARG A 129 -31.15 9.44 -10.24
N PRO A 130 -32.42 9.63 -9.82
CA PRO A 130 -33.20 10.79 -10.25
C PRO A 130 -32.55 12.13 -9.88
N GLU A 131 -31.99 12.22 -8.68
CA GLU A 131 -31.32 13.42 -8.17
C GLU A 131 -30.01 13.69 -8.91
N LEU A 132 -29.21 12.64 -9.16
CA LEU A 132 -27.96 12.75 -9.92
C LEU A 132 -28.18 13.08 -11.40
N ASP A 133 -29.27 12.61 -11.99
CA ASP A 133 -29.65 12.91 -13.37
C ASP A 133 -30.12 14.36 -13.50
N ALA A 134 -30.89 14.86 -12.52
CA ALA A 134 -31.34 16.26 -12.47
C ALA A 134 -30.17 17.27 -12.43
N ILE A 135 -29.06 16.92 -11.76
CA ILE A 135 -27.84 17.75 -11.71
C ILE A 135 -26.82 17.38 -12.80
N GLY A 136 -27.15 16.49 -13.73
CA GLY A 136 -26.30 16.12 -14.86
C GLY A 136 -25.04 15.32 -14.51
N LEU A 137 -25.00 14.64 -13.36
CA LEU A 137 -23.87 13.80 -12.92
C LEU A 137 -24.09 12.30 -13.16
N TRP A 138 -25.29 11.89 -13.56
CA TRP A 138 -25.60 10.47 -13.75
C TRP A 138 -24.71 9.78 -14.78
N TRP A 139 -24.26 10.49 -15.84
CA TRP A 139 -23.34 9.92 -16.83
C TRP A 139 -22.05 9.38 -16.20
N PHE A 140 -21.57 10.01 -15.12
CA PHE A 140 -20.36 9.62 -14.41
C PHE A 140 -20.64 8.41 -13.49
N PHE A 141 -21.67 8.50 -12.63
CA PHE A 141 -21.97 7.47 -11.63
C PHE A 141 -22.70 6.23 -12.17
N ARG A 142 -23.12 6.25 -13.44
CA ARG A 142 -23.64 5.06 -14.12
C ARG A 142 -22.54 4.05 -14.45
N GLU A 143 -21.30 4.50 -14.63
CA GLU A 143 -20.18 3.63 -15.02
C GLU A 143 -19.44 3.09 -13.80
N ALA A 144 -19.37 1.76 -13.69
CA ALA A 144 -18.71 1.09 -12.56
C ALA A 144 -17.24 1.49 -12.39
N PHE A 145 -16.52 1.70 -13.49
CA PHE A 145 -15.13 2.16 -13.47
C PHE A 145 -15.00 3.55 -12.83
N ASN A 146 -15.87 4.50 -13.19
CA ASN A 146 -15.85 5.85 -12.63
C ASN A 146 -16.21 5.85 -11.14
N CYS A 147 -17.20 5.05 -10.73
CA CYS A 147 -17.55 4.84 -9.33
C CYS A 147 -16.36 4.27 -8.53
N ALA A 148 -15.66 3.28 -9.09
CA ALA A 148 -14.48 2.69 -8.48
C ALA A 148 -13.35 3.74 -8.35
N VAL A 149 -13.05 4.46 -9.43
CA VAL A 149 -12.03 5.53 -9.42
C VAL A 149 -12.34 6.59 -8.36
N PHE A 150 -13.60 7.02 -8.26
CA PHE A 150 -14.05 8.00 -7.27
C PHE A 150 -13.86 7.50 -5.83
N ALA A 151 -14.32 6.28 -5.52
CA ALA A 151 -14.15 5.69 -4.19
C ALA A 151 -12.67 5.51 -3.83
N PHE A 152 -11.88 4.98 -4.75
CA PHE A 152 -10.45 4.73 -4.56
C PHE A 152 -9.65 6.03 -4.42
N ALA A 153 -9.98 7.06 -5.20
CA ALA A 153 -9.34 8.37 -5.13
C ALA A 153 -9.56 9.03 -3.76
N LEU A 154 -10.78 8.98 -3.22
CA LEU A 154 -11.08 9.51 -1.89
C LEU A 154 -10.39 8.69 -0.79
N ASN A 155 -10.38 7.37 -0.92
CA ASN A 155 -9.68 6.51 0.03
C ASN A 155 -8.18 6.83 0.08
N THR A 156 -7.51 6.78 -1.07
CA THR A 156 -6.06 6.99 -1.13
C THR A 156 -5.70 8.44 -0.80
N ALA A 157 -6.54 9.43 -1.11
CA ALA A 157 -6.31 10.81 -0.67
C ALA A 157 -6.15 10.92 0.86
N ALA A 158 -6.94 10.17 1.64
CA ALA A 158 -6.83 10.15 3.09
C ALA A 158 -5.53 9.51 3.59
N TYR A 159 -5.11 8.39 2.99
CA TYR A 159 -3.83 7.74 3.32
C TYR A 159 -2.64 8.61 2.90
N GLN A 160 -2.66 9.14 1.69
CA GLN A 160 -1.64 10.03 1.16
C GLN A 160 -1.52 11.33 1.97
N ALA A 161 -2.63 11.89 2.46
CA ALA A 161 -2.60 13.10 3.30
C ALA A 161 -1.89 12.85 4.63
N GLU A 162 -2.11 11.68 5.23
CA GLU A 162 -1.43 11.29 6.48
C GLU A 162 0.04 10.93 6.27
N ILE A 163 0.37 10.31 5.14
CA ILE A 163 1.77 10.10 4.73
C ILE A 163 2.46 11.47 4.59
N LEU A 164 1.86 12.41 3.86
CA LEU A 164 2.42 13.74 3.63
C LEU A 164 2.59 14.51 4.96
N ARG A 165 1.55 14.51 5.80
CA ARG A 165 1.58 15.14 7.12
C ARG A 165 2.69 14.56 7.99
N GLY A 166 2.75 13.24 8.11
CA GLY A 166 3.78 12.54 8.89
C GLY A 166 5.19 12.81 8.36
N ALA A 167 5.35 12.88 7.04
CA ALA A 167 6.64 13.22 6.44
C ALA A 167 7.06 14.66 6.72
N ILE A 168 6.15 15.63 6.67
CA ILE A 168 6.44 17.03 7.01
C ILE A 168 6.81 17.17 8.50
N GLU A 169 6.09 16.47 9.38
CA GLU A 169 6.36 16.47 10.83
C GLU A 169 7.67 15.78 11.20
N SER A 170 8.15 14.84 10.36
CA SER A 170 9.43 14.16 10.58
C SER A 170 10.66 15.04 10.32
N VAL A 171 10.50 16.17 9.63
CA VAL A 171 11.62 17.08 9.34
C VAL A 171 12.09 17.76 10.64
N PRO A 172 13.41 17.74 10.96
CA PRO A 172 13.91 18.30 12.21
C PRO A 172 13.50 19.75 12.45
N ARG A 173 13.11 20.07 13.69
CA ARG A 173 12.70 21.43 14.09
C ARG A 173 13.76 22.50 13.79
N GLY A 174 15.04 22.15 13.84
CA GLY A 174 16.14 23.05 13.48
C GLY A 174 16.05 23.64 12.06
N GLN A 175 15.43 22.93 11.10
CA GLN A 175 15.19 23.47 9.75
C GLN A 175 14.15 24.61 9.78
N TRP A 176 13.12 24.47 10.62
CA TRP A 176 12.11 25.50 10.82
C TRP A 176 12.68 26.70 11.56
N GLU A 177 13.44 26.45 12.64
CA GLU A 177 14.07 27.49 13.45
C GLU A 177 15.12 28.27 12.65
N GLY A 178 16.00 27.58 11.91
CA GLY A 178 17.01 28.23 11.07
C GLY A 178 16.40 29.10 9.95
N ALA A 179 15.32 28.63 9.33
CA ALA A 179 14.59 29.45 8.35
C ALA A 179 13.95 30.69 8.99
N ALA A 180 13.44 30.57 10.22
CA ALA A 180 12.90 31.69 10.98
C ALA A 180 13.99 32.69 11.38
N SER A 181 15.20 32.23 11.75
CA SER A 181 16.36 33.10 12.02
C SER A 181 16.81 33.90 10.81
N LEU A 182 16.58 33.38 9.59
CA LEU A 182 16.82 34.08 8.32
C LEU A 182 15.65 34.99 7.90
N GLY A 183 14.60 35.13 8.72
CA GLY A 183 13.43 35.96 8.43
C GLY A 183 12.53 35.42 7.31
N LEU A 184 12.65 34.14 6.95
CA LEU A 184 11.85 33.54 5.89
C LEU A 184 10.40 33.37 6.32
N HIS A 185 9.47 33.73 5.44
CA HIS A 185 8.05 33.55 5.68
C HIS A 185 7.67 32.05 5.70
N LYS A 186 6.75 31.63 6.59
CA LYS A 186 6.36 30.22 6.80
C LYS A 186 6.05 29.45 5.51
N MET A 187 5.36 30.07 4.56
CA MET A 187 5.03 29.42 3.29
C MET A 187 6.27 29.21 2.41
N GLN A 188 7.24 30.13 2.45
CA GLN A 188 8.51 29.97 1.75
C GLN A 188 9.34 28.86 2.40
N THR A 189 9.41 28.84 3.74
CA THR A 189 10.07 27.77 4.51
C THR A 189 9.47 26.42 4.17
N LEU A 190 8.13 26.29 4.22
CA LEU A 190 7.44 25.06 3.88
C LEU A 190 7.77 24.61 2.45
N ARG A 191 7.56 25.47 1.44
CA ARG A 191 7.69 25.07 0.03
C ARG A 191 9.13 24.82 -0.41
N LYS A 192 10.09 25.62 0.06
CA LYS A 192 11.48 25.58 -0.42
C LYS A 192 12.43 24.76 0.44
N ILE A 193 12.14 24.60 1.72
CA ILE A 193 13.07 23.94 2.67
C ILE A 193 12.47 22.62 3.15
N ILE A 194 11.27 22.65 3.71
CA ILE A 194 10.68 21.51 4.42
C ILE A 194 10.10 20.48 3.44
N LEU A 195 9.27 20.92 2.48
CA LEU A 195 8.55 20.04 1.57
C LEU A 195 9.49 19.17 0.71
N PRO A 196 10.60 19.68 0.14
CA PRO A 196 11.54 18.84 -0.59
C PRO A 196 12.13 17.73 0.28
N GLN A 197 12.47 18.01 1.54
CA GLN A 197 12.99 17.01 2.48
C GLN A 197 11.90 15.99 2.86
N ALA A 198 10.69 16.47 3.16
CA ALA A 198 9.55 15.63 3.49
C ALA A 198 9.20 14.67 2.34
N LEU A 199 9.22 15.12 1.08
CA LEU A 199 8.93 14.26 -0.08
C LEU A 199 9.93 13.12 -0.25
N ILE A 200 11.20 13.32 0.13
CA ILE A 200 12.21 12.25 0.12
C ILE A 200 11.85 11.19 1.16
N VAL A 201 11.43 11.61 2.37
CA VAL A 201 10.99 10.70 3.44
C VAL A 201 9.68 9.98 3.08
N ALA A 202 8.77 10.68 2.42
CA ALA A 202 7.45 10.17 2.04
C ALA A 202 7.50 9.12 0.91
N LEU A 203 8.59 9.05 0.13
CA LEU A 203 8.70 8.21 -1.05
C LEU A 203 8.39 6.73 -0.78
N ARG A 204 8.98 6.15 0.28
CA ARG A 204 8.76 4.74 0.61
C ARG A 204 7.34 4.45 1.09
N PRO A 205 6.76 5.23 2.04
CA PRO A 205 5.34 5.12 2.37
C PRO A 205 4.40 5.28 1.15
N TYR A 206 4.68 6.23 0.24
CA TYR A 206 3.91 6.37 -0.99
C TYR A 206 4.02 5.15 -1.90
N GLY A 207 5.23 4.59 -2.06
CA GLY A 207 5.40 3.34 -2.80
C GLY A 207 4.60 2.18 -2.22
N ASN A 208 4.57 2.06 -0.90
CA ASN A 208 3.74 1.06 -0.21
C ASN A 208 2.25 1.30 -0.45
N GLU A 209 1.78 2.55 -0.39
CA GLU A 209 0.38 2.90 -0.67
C GLU A 209 -0.02 2.47 -2.09
N VAL A 210 0.81 2.73 -3.11
CA VAL A 210 0.54 2.28 -4.48
C VAL A 210 0.48 0.75 -4.57
N ILE A 211 1.40 0.03 -3.91
CA ILE A 211 1.39 -1.44 -3.86
C ILE A 211 0.10 -1.96 -3.22
N LEU A 212 -0.33 -1.35 -2.11
CA LEU A 212 -1.58 -1.71 -1.45
C LEU A 212 -2.78 -1.42 -2.36
N MET A 213 -2.76 -0.32 -3.10
CA MET A 213 -3.84 0.06 -4.02
C MET A 213 -3.96 -0.92 -5.19
N ILE A 214 -2.85 -1.39 -5.75
CA ILE A 214 -2.86 -2.44 -6.80
C ILE A 214 -3.48 -3.74 -6.27
N LYS A 215 -3.10 -4.18 -5.07
CA LYS A 215 -3.69 -5.39 -4.48
C LYS A 215 -5.16 -5.18 -4.13
N GLY A 216 -5.49 -4.01 -3.58
CA GLY A 216 -6.84 -3.63 -3.20
C GLY A 216 -7.77 -3.44 -4.39
N SER A 217 -7.26 -3.12 -5.58
CA SER A 217 -8.08 -2.97 -6.78
C SER A 217 -8.86 -4.24 -7.13
N ALA A 218 -8.36 -5.42 -6.76
CA ALA A 218 -9.02 -6.70 -7.04
C ALA A 218 -10.48 -6.77 -6.56
N ILE A 219 -10.87 -5.95 -5.58
CA ILE A 219 -12.25 -5.88 -5.08
C ILE A 219 -13.23 -5.33 -6.12
N VAL A 220 -12.76 -4.55 -7.11
CA VAL A 220 -13.62 -3.91 -8.13
C VAL A 220 -14.27 -4.94 -9.05
N ALA A 221 -13.68 -6.14 -9.13
CA ALA A 221 -14.28 -7.30 -9.77
C ALA A 221 -15.68 -7.66 -9.24
N ILE A 222 -16.01 -7.24 -8.01
CA ILE A 222 -17.32 -7.47 -7.40
C ILE A 222 -18.37 -6.46 -7.90
N ILE A 223 -17.94 -5.24 -8.26
CA ILE A 223 -18.81 -4.18 -8.80
C ILE A 223 -18.77 -4.15 -10.35
N THR A 224 -18.71 -5.31 -10.99
CA THR A 224 -18.83 -5.48 -12.46
C THR A 224 -17.69 -4.90 -13.32
N VAL A 225 -16.57 -4.50 -12.70
CA VAL A 225 -15.40 -4.04 -13.46
C VAL A 225 -14.57 -5.26 -13.90
N TYR A 226 -14.31 -5.37 -15.19
CA TYR A 226 -13.45 -6.42 -15.76
C TYR A 226 -11.96 -6.05 -15.64
N ASP A 227 -11.50 -5.82 -14.42
CA ASP A 227 -10.08 -5.68 -14.11
C ASP A 227 -9.37 -7.05 -14.14
N LEU A 228 -8.10 -7.13 -13.73
CA LEU A 228 -7.37 -8.40 -13.67
C LEU A 228 -8.16 -9.48 -12.90
N MET A 229 -8.71 -9.16 -11.73
CA MET A 229 -9.51 -10.11 -10.94
C MET A 229 -10.88 -10.37 -11.56
N GLY A 230 -11.49 -9.37 -12.21
CA GLY A 230 -12.75 -9.52 -12.95
C GLY A 230 -12.64 -10.52 -14.10
N ILE A 231 -11.58 -10.42 -14.91
CA ILE A 231 -11.28 -11.40 -15.97
C ILE A 231 -11.00 -12.77 -15.37
N THR A 232 -10.24 -12.83 -14.27
CA THR A 232 -9.96 -14.09 -13.56
C THR A 232 -11.24 -14.81 -13.16
N ARG A 233 -12.18 -14.10 -12.52
CA ARG A 233 -13.48 -14.64 -12.10
C ARG A 233 -14.32 -15.09 -13.29
N LEU A 234 -14.29 -14.33 -14.40
CA LEU A 234 -14.99 -14.69 -15.64
C LEU A 234 -14.41 -15.95 -16.28
N THR A 235 -13.07 -16.10 -16.28
CA THR A 235 -12.43 -17.32 -16.77
C THR A 235 -12.79 -18.50 -15.89
N TYR A 236 -12.67 -18.36 -14.56
CA TYR A 236 -13.02 -19.41 -13.62
C TYR A 236 -14.48 -19.87 -13.75
N SER A 237 -15.44 -18.95 -13.91
CA SER A 237 -16.85 -19.31 -14.03
C SER A 237 -17.18 -20.06 -15.33
N ARG A 238 -16.31 -19.98 -16.34
CA ARG A 238 -16.45 -20.68 -17.63
C ARG A 238 -15.72 -22.01 -17.68
N THR A 239 -14.58 -22.12 -17.00
CA THR A 239 -13.72 -23.31 -17.06
C THR A 239 -13.80 -24.19 -15.81
N PHE A 240 -14.24 -23.63 -14.67
CA PHE A 240 -14.11 -24.20 -13.34
C PHE A 240 -12.67 -24.58 -12.95
N ASP A 241 -11.69 -24.04 -13.68
CA ASP A 241 -10.28 -24.33 -13.49
C ASP A 241 -9.62 -23.28 -12.58
N PHE A 242 -9.11 -23.74 -11.45
CA PHE A 242 -8.46 -22.90 -10.44
C PHE A 242 -7.17 -22.23 -10.97
N GLN A 243 -6.60 -22.71 -12.08
CA GLN A 243 -5.42 -22.11 -12.71
C GLN A 243 -5.60 -20.65 -13.10
N SER A 244 -6.85 -20.24 -13.37
CA SER A 244 -7.18 -18.84 -13.60
C SER A 244 -6.67 -17.94 -12.46
N TYR A 245 -6.91 -18.34 -11.20
CA TYR A 245 -6.42 -17.62 -10.03
C TYR A 245 -4.90 -17.71 -9.85
N LEU A 246 -4.28 -18.82 -10.26
CA LEU A 246 -2.83 -18.95 -10.25
C LEU A 246 -2.17 -17.93 -11.20
N TRP A 247 -2.68 -17.82 -12.44
CA TRP A 247 -2.19 -16.84 -13.41
C TRP A 247 -2.36 -15.41 -12.89
N ALA A 248 -3.54 -15.09 -12.33
CA ALA A 248 -3.78 -13.80 -11.71
C ALA A 248 -2.79 -13.50 -10.58
N ALA A 249 -2.53 -14.47 -9.70
CA ALA A 249 -1.59 -14.32 -8.60
C ALA A 249 -0.15 -14.07 -9.09
N ILE A 250 0.29 -14.79 -10.12
CA ILE A 250 1.60 -14.58 -10.76
C ILE A 250 1.68 -13.18 -11.35
N ILE A 251 0.64 -12.74 -12.08
CA ILE A 251 0.60 -11.40 -12.69
C ILE A 251 0.62 -10.31 -11.62
N TYR A 252 -0.20 -10.41 -10.57
CA TYR A 252 -0.17 -9.46 -9.44
C TYR A 252 1.20 -9.43 -8.78
N LEU A 253 1.85 -10.59 -8.58
CA LEU A 253 3.18 -10.67 -8.01
C LEU A 253 4.19 -9.94 -8.91
N LEU A 254 4.18 -10.18 -10.23
CA LEU A 254 5.07 -9.51 -11.18
C LEU A 254 4.88 -7.99 -11.17
N ILE A 255 3.63 -7.51 -11.14
CA ILE A 255 3.33 -6.07 -11.06
C ILE A 255 3.88 -5.47 -9.76
N VAL A 256 3.59 -6.10 -8.62
CA VAL A 256 4.04 -5.62 -7.30
C VAL A 256 5.56 -5.66 -7.19
N GLU A 257 6.21 -6.71 -7.69
CA GLU A 257 7.67 -6.83 -7.67
C GLU A 257 8.34 -5.75 -8.52
N THR A 258 7.81 -5.52 -9.72
CA THR A 258 8.28 -4.47 -10.62
C THR A 258 8.17 -3.11 -9.95
N LEU A 259 7.03 -2.81 -9.33
CA LEU A 259 6.81 -1.55 -8.63
C LEU A 259 7.72 -1.39 -7.41
N ARG A 260 7.90 -2.45 -6.61
CA ARG A 260 8.81 -2.44 -5.45
C ARG A 260 10.24 -2.13 -5.88
N HIS A 261 10.74 -2.83 -6.89
CA HIS A 261 12.08 -2.57 -7.43
C HIS A 261 12.22 -1.18 -8.02
N ALA A 262 11.18 -0.65 -8.69
CA ALA A 262 11.18 0.72 -9.18
C ALA A 262 11.28 1.74 -8.04
N VAL A 263 10.48 1.59 -6.98
CA VAL A 263 10.53 2.46 -5.79
C VAL A 263 11.90 2.38 -5.11
N ASP A 264 12.44 1.18 -4.89
CA ASP A 264 13.76 0.98 -4.30
C ASP A 264 14.88 1.59 -5.15
N TRP A 265 14.75 1.55 -6.48
CA TRP A 265 15.69 2.18 -7.39
C TRP A 265 15.62 3.70 -7.31
N ILE A 266 14.42 4.29 -7.30
CA ILE A 266 14.21 5.74 -7.14
C ILE A 266 14.78 6.20 -5.78
N GLU A 267 14.45 5.49 -4.69
CA GLU A 267 14.94 5.80 -3.35
C GLU A 267 16.47 5.79 -3.30
N ARG A 268 17.09 4.75 -3.84
CA ARG A 268 18.56 4.65 -3.93
C ARG A 268 19.18 5.73 -4.79
N ARG A 269 18.47 6.28 -5.79
CA ARG A 269 18.98 7.36 -6.64
C ARG A 269 18.93 8.71 -5.93
N ILE A 270 17.86 8.98 -5.21
CA ILE A 270 17.65 10.26 -4.50
C ILE A 270 18.55 10.35 -3.26
N THR A 271 18.68 9.26 -2.49
CA THR A 271 19.41 9.22 -1.22
C THR A 271 20.93 9.02 -1.33
N ARG A 272 21.49 9.02 -2.55
CA ARG A 272 22.94 8.83 -2.76
C ARG A 272 23.82 9.79 -1.95
N HIS A 273 23.34 11.00 -1.74
CA HIS A 273 24.05 12.05 -1.00
C HIS A 273 23.99 11.89 0.53
N LEU A 274 23.10 11.04 1.05
CA LEU A 274 22.90 10.80 2.49
C LEU A 274 23.74 9.63 3.03
N LYS A 275 24.19 8.71 2.17
CA LYS A 275 25.11 7.63 2.54
C LYS A 275 26.56 8.14 2.46
N ARG A 276 27.04 8.75 3.54
CA ARG A 276 28.46 8.98 3.81
C ARG A 276 28.94 8.03 4.89
#